data_AF-A0A5D4HM41-F1
#
_entry.id   AF-A0A5D4HM41-F1
#
_cell.length_a   1.000
_cell.length_b   1.000
_cell.length_c   1.000
_cell.angle_alpha   90.00
_cell.angle_beta   90.00
_cell.angle_gamma   90.00
#
_symmetry.space_group_name_H-M   'P 1'
#
loop_
_entity.id
_entity.type
_entity.pdbx_description
1 polymer ?
#
loop_
_entity_poly.entity_id
_entity_poly.type
_entity_poly.pdbx_seq_one_letter_code
_entity_poly.pdbx_strand_id
1 'polypeptide(L)'
;MTVLTLGLTTAPATAAPPAAVASRGSGWEPAPSAPWDVPAGERCAFPVHGEPIVDEVVSRELPPPAEGVTRTAYKGDLVIRVTNKETGAHYDADVSGTALVDAYASGAQFWRVVGPVLVGVGEGNLARGLYVVDGAYTIDISPTGTKTVAGPAVRTDSICARID
;
A
#
# COMPACT_ATOMS: atom_id res chain seq x y z
N MET A 1 -74.37 -34.55 -26.64
CA MET A 1 -73.23 -34.10 -27.46
C MET A 1 -72.33 -33.28 -26.57
N THR A 2 -71.20 -33.87 -26.18
CA THR A 2 -70.23 -33.34 -25.21
C THR A 2 -69.40 -32.23 -25.85
N VAL A 3 -69.27 -31.08 -25.18
CA VAL A 3 -68.37 -29.99 -25.61
C VAL A 3 -67.27 -29.84 -24.55
N LEU A 4 -66.05 -30.19 -24.93
CA LEU A 4 -64.83 -30.03 -24.14
C LEU A 4 -64.29 -28.59 -24.33
N THR A 5 -64.18 -27.82 -23.26
CA THR A 5 -63.53 -26.50 -23.23
C THR A 5 -62.05 -26.65 -22.83
N LEU A 6 -61.14 -26.30 -23.74
CA LEU A 6 -59.71 -26.17 -23.45
C LEU A 6 -59.45 -24.81 -22.76
N GLY A 7 -58.96 -24.85 -21.52
CA GLY A 7 -58.41 -23.68 -20.83
C GLY A 7 -56.96 -23.44 -21.23
N LEU A 8 -56.66 -22.25 -21.75
CA LEU A 8 -55.28 -21.79 -21.96
C LEU A 8 -54.71 -21.28 -20.63
N THR A 9 -53.64 -21.91 -20.16
CA THR A 9 -52.82 -21.46 -19.03
C THR A 9 -51.78 -20.45 -19.51
N THR A 10 -51.81 -19.23 -18.96
CA THR A 10 -50.80 -18.19 -19.17
C THR A 10 -49.63 -18.41 -18.22
N ALA A 11 -48.44 -18.67 -18.78
CA ALA A 11 -47.19 -18.75 -18.01
C ALA A 11 -46.73 -17.35 -17.57
N PRO A 12 -46.25 -17.16 -16.33
CA PRO A 12 -45.71 -15.88 -15.90
C PRO A 12 -44.34 -15.63 -16.56
N ALA A 13 -44.21 -14.49 -17.25
CA ALA A 13 -42.95 -14.01 -17.77
C ALA A 13 -42.03 -13.62 -16.61
N THR A 14 -40.98 -14.39 -16.38
CA THR A 14 -39.93 -14.06 -15.40
C THR A 14 -39.09 -12.93 -15.99
N ALA A 15 -39.24 -11.72 -15.46
CA ALA A 15 -38.40 -10.59 -15.84
C ALA A 15 -36.96 -10.87 -15.40
N ALA A 16 -36.03 -10.93 -16.36
CA ALA A 16 -34.60 -11.00 -16.07
C ALA A 16 -34.19 -9.73 -15.30
N PRO A 17 -33.40 -9.85 -14.20
CA PRO A 17 -32.90 -8.68 -13.50
C PRO A 17 -32.04 -7.83 -14.47
N PRO A 18 -32.10 -6.49 -14.38
CA PRO A 18 -31.24 -5.64 -15.18
C PRO A 18 -29.79 -6.01 -14.89
N ALA A 19 -29.02 -6.28 -15.95
CA ALA A 19 -27.58 -6.43 -15.85
C ALA A 19 -27.05 -5.19 -15.13
N ALA A 20 -26.46 -5.39 -13.95
CA ALA A 20 -25.75 -4.35 -13.24
C ALA A 20 -24.68 -3.85 -14.20
N VAL A 21 -24.84 -2.61 -14.69
CA VAL A 21 -23.76 -1.89 -15.34
C VAL A 21 -22.73 -1.72 -14.24
N ALA A 22 -21.70 -2.56 -14.24
CA ALA A 22 -20.52 -2.33 -13.43
C ALA A 22 -20.06 -0.93 -13.82
N SER A 23 -20.32 0.04 -12.96
CA SER A 23 -19.71 1.35 -13.01
C SER A 23 -18.23 1.07 -13.14
N ARG A 24 -17.65 1.33 -14.31
CA ARG A 24 -16.20 1.23 -14.51
C ARG A 24 -15.61 2.24 -13.54
N GLY A 25 -15.25 1.76 -12.35
CA GLY A 25 -14.59 2.58 -11.34
C GLY A 25 -13.35 3.21 -11.94
N SER A 26 -12.80 4.23 -11.28
CA SER A 26 -11.61 4.95 -11.71
C SER A 26 -10.34 4.08 -11.87
N GLY A 27 -10.46 2.76 -11.66
CA GLY A 27 -9.40 1.77 -11.57
C GLY A 27 -8.67 1.79 -10.24
N TRP A 28 -9.06 2.68 -9.33
CA TRP A 28 -8.48 2.80 -8.00
C TRP A 28 -9.32 2.03 -6.99
N GLU A 29 -8.67 1.24 -6.15
CA GLU A 29 -9.28 0.45 -5.10
C GLU A 29 -8.62 0.75 -3.75
N PRO A 30 -9.36 0.72 -2.62
CA PRO A 30 -8.77 0.90 -1.29
C PRO A 30 -7.61 -0.07 -1.05
N ALA A 31 -6.52 0.43 -0.48
CA ALA A 31 -5.33 -0.34 -0.16
C ALA A 31 -4.87 -0.04 1.28
N PRO A 32 -5.65 -0.47 2.29
CA PRO A 32 -5.38 -0.15 3.68
C PRO A 32 -4.06 -0.77 4.15
N SER A 33 -3.32 0.00 4.92
CA SER A 33 -2.10 -0.38 5.62
C SER A 33 -2.44 -1.17 6.88
N ALA A 34 -1.72 -2.26 7.13
CA ALA A 34 -1.83 -3.01 8.37
C ALA A 34 -0.93 -2.41 9.46
N PRO A 35 -1.31 -2.49 10.75
CA PRO A 35 -0.38 -2.21 11.84
C PRO A 35 0.77 -3.22 11.83
N TRP A 36 1.92 -2.81 12.38
CA TRP A 36 3.14 -3.61 12.37
C TRP A 36 3.97 -3.41 13.63
N ASP A 37 4.81 -4.40 13.92
CA ASP A 37 5.77 -4.37 15.03
C ASP A 37 7.18 -4.67 14.50
N VAL A 38 8.16 -4.01 15.10
CA VAL A 38 9.58 -4.20 14.82
C VAL A 38 10.31 -4.42 16.14
N PRO A 39 11.06 -5.53 16.30
CA PRO A 39 11.91 -5.75 17.46
C PRO A 39 13.04 -4.72 17.61
N ALA A 40 13.52 -4.58 18.85
CA ALA A 40 14.74 -3.83 19.14
C ALA A 40 15.92 -4.34 18.29
N GLY A 41 16.72 -3.42 17.77
CA GLY A 41 17.92 -3.71 16.99
C GLY A 41 17.67 -3.98 15.51
N GLU A 42 16.43 -4.22 15.07
CA GLU A 42 16.12 -4.42 13.64
C GLU A 42 16.04 -3.09 12.88
N ARG A 43 15.50 -2.04 13.50
CA ARG A 43 15.43 -0.67 12.95
C ARG A 43 15.91 0.35 13.97
N CYS A 44 15.19 0.52 15.08
CA CYS A 44 15.60 1.35 16.20
C CYS A 44 16.29 0.49 17.27
N ALA A 45 16.95 1.12 18.25
CA ALA A 45 17.59 0.40 19.37
C ALA A 45 16.56 -0.26 20.32
N PHE A 46 15.32 0.21 20.29
CA PHE A 46 14.17 -0.21 21.09
C PHE A 46 13.07 -0.81 20.19
N PRO A 47 12.10 -1.57 20.75
CA PRO A 47 10.99 -2.13 20.00
C PRO A 47 9.99 -1.04 19.60
N VAL A 48 9.46 -1.13 18.38
CA VAL A 48 8.56 -0.13 17.79
C VAL A 48 7.25 -0.75 17.33
N HIS A 49 6.14 -0.05 17.55
CA HIS A 49 4.84 -0.32 16.95
C HIS A 49 4.46 0.79 15.97
N GLY A 50 3.94 0.44 14.80
CA GLY A 50 3.36 1.39 13.86
C GLY A 50 1.90 1.09 13.59
N GLU A 51 1.06 2.11 13.65
CA GLU A 51 -0.38 2.00 13.41
C GLU A 51 -0.86 3.15 12.52
N PRO A 52 -1.61 2.87 11.43
CA PRO A 52 -2.24 3.93 10.65
C PRO A 52 -3.36 4.61 11.45
N ILE A 53 -3.25 5.92 11.63
CA ILE A 53 -4.28 6.74 12.29
C ILE A 53 -5.11 7.55 11.29
N VAL A 54 -4.58 7.71 10.07
CA VAL A 54 -5.30 8.15 8.86
C VAL A 54 -4.88 7.21 7.75
N ASP A 55 -5.84 6.68 7.00
CA ASP A 55 -5.57 5.81 5.85
C ASP A 55 -6.66 5.97 4.78
N GLU A 56 -6.34 6.77 3.78
CA GLU A 56 -7.13 6.93 2.56
C GLU A 56 -6.35 6.41 1.35
N VAL A 57 -5.43 5.47 1.57
CA VAL A 57 -4.56 4.93 0.51
C VAL A 57 -5.40 4.13 -0.48
N VAL A 58 -5.19 4.44 -1.75
CA VAL A 58 -5.73 3.70 -2.87
C VAL A 58 -4.61 3.17 -3.75
N SER A 59 -4.87 2.04 -4.38
CA SER A 59 -3.96 1.42 -5.34
C SER A 59 -4.63 1.21 -6.68
N ARG A 60 -3.82 1.10 -7.73
CA ARG A 60 -4.25 0.69 -9.06
C ARG A 60 -3.18 -0.15 -9.72
N GLU A 61 -3.53 -1.37 -10.09
CA GLU A 61 -2.68 -2.19 -10.94
C GLU A 61 -2.59 -1.57 -12.35
N LEU A 62 -1.39 -1.54 -12.90
CA LEU A 62 -1.09 -1.01 -14.23
C LEU A 62 -0.54 -2.13 -15.12
N PRO A 63 -0.53 -1.94 -16.45
CA PRO A 63 0.13 -2.88 -17.34
C PRO A 63 1.56 -3.19 -16.89
N PRO A 64 1.94 -4.47 -16.80
CA PRO A 64 3.26 -4.86 -16.35
C PRO A 64 4.32 -4.39 -17.35
N PRO A 65 5.49 -3.90 -16.89
CA PRO A 65 6.55 -3.45 -17.79
C PRO A 65 7.28 -4.58 -18.51
N ALA A 66 7.19 -5.80 -17.98
CA ALA A 66 7.79 -7.01 -18.52
C ALA A 66 7.09 -8.25 -17.93
N GLU A 67 7.32 -9.42 -18.53
CA GLU A 67 6.87 -10.70 -17.95
C GLU A 67 7.51 -10.92 -16.56
N GLY A 68 6.74 -11.43 -15.61
CA GLY A 68 7.21 -11.68 -14.24
C GLY A 68 7.36 -10.44 -13.36
N VAL A 69 6.87 -9.28 -13.82
CA VAL A 69 6.84 -8.03 -13.05
C VAL A 69 5.40 -7.55 -12.91
N THR A 70 4.93 -7.33 -11.69
CA THR A 70 3.67 -6.61 -11.45
C THR A 70 3.96 -5.14 -11.19
N ARG A 71 3.07 -4.26 -11.65
CA ARG A 71 3.21 -2.82 -11.46
C ARG A 71 1.97 -2.26 -10.80
N THR A 72 2.15 -1.61 -9.67
CA THR A 72 1.06 -1.00 -8.91
C THR A 72 1.40 0.45 -8.57
N ALA A 73 0.44 1.34 -8.83
CA ALA A 73 0.51 2.73 -8.37
C ALA A 73 -0.24 2.87 -7.04
N TYR A 74 0.32 3.64 -6.11
CA TYR A 74 -0.25 3.95 -4.80
C TYR A 74 -0.29 5.47 -4.58
N LYS A 75 -1.32 5.95 -3.91
CA LYS A 75 -1.46 7.34 -3.45
C LYS A 75 -2.55 7.43 -2.36
N GLY A 76 -2.61 8.57 -1.67
CA GLY A 76 -3.66 8.88 -0.71
C GLY A 76 -3.06 9.35 0.60
N ASP A 77 -3.90 9.94 1.45
CA ASP A 77 -3.47 10.43 2.75
C ASP A 77 -3.15 9.25 3.66
N LEU A 78 -1.97 9.26 4.27
CA LEU A 78 -1.53 8.22 5.19
C LEU A 78 -0.71 8.85 6.31
N VAL A 79 -1.19 8.69 7.55
CA VAL A 79 -0.46 9.08 8.75
C VAL A 79 -0.30 7.84 9.61
N ILE A 80 0.95 7.49 9.91
CA ILE A 80 1.30 6.38 10.79
C ILE A 80 1.80 6.92 12.12
N ARG A 81 1.13 6.54 13.21
CA ARG A 81 1.67 6.73 14.56
C ARG A 81 2.73 5.67 14.81
N VAL A 82 3.97 6.11 15.00
CA VAL A 82 5.10 5.23 15.33
C VAL A 82 5.43 5.42 16.80
N THR A 83 5.39 4.34 17.57
CA THR A 83 5.48 4.34 19.04
C THR A 83 6.66 3.50 19.51
N ASN A 84 7.50 4.06 20.38
CA ASN A 84 8.46 3.31 21.18
C ASN A 84 7.69 2.52 22.24
N LYS A 85 7.75 1.18 22.17
CA LYS A 85 6.94 0.31 23.04
C LYS A 85 7.45 0.25 24.49
N GLU A 86 8.66 0.74 24.76
CA GLU A 86 9.22 0.77 26.11
C GLU A 86 8.80 2.05 26.85
N THR A 87 8.81 3.19 26.17
CA THR A 87 8.58 4.50 26.79
C THR A 87 7.17 5.06 26.54
N GLY A 88 6.49 4.60 25.49
CA GLY A 88 5.23 5.17 25.00
C GLY A 88 5.41 6.49 24.22
N ALA A 89 6.65 6.96 24.02
CA ALA A 89 6.94 8.09 23.14
C ALA A 89 6.51 7.76 21.71
N HIS A 90 5.90 8.72 21.02
CA HIS A 90 5.39 8.50 19.67
C HIS A 90 5.56 9.72 18.77
N TYR A 91 5.52 9.44 17.48
CA TYR A 91 5.51 10.45 16.43
C TYR A 91 4.52 10.05 15.35
N ASP A 92 3.68 11.01 14.95
CA ASP A 92 2.72 10.83 13.85
C ASP A 92 3.42 11.24 12.56
N ALA A 93 3.83 10.24 11.78
CA ALA A 93 4.55 10.44 10.54
C ALA A 93 3.55 10.57 9.38
N ASP A 94 3.52 11.74 8.74
CA ASP A 94 2.88 11.92 7.44
C ASP A 94 3.70 11.21 6.36
N VAL A 95 3.08 10.25 5.71
CA VAL A 95 3.67 9.39 4.68
C VAL A 95 2.72 9.23 3.50
N SER A 96 2.01 10.33 3.19
CA SER A 96 1.01 10.47 2.12
C SER A 96 1.61 10.55 0.70
N GLY A 97 2.83 10.04 0.52
CA GLY A 97 3.53 10.02 -0.74
C GLY A 97 2.83 9.18 -1.80
N THR A 98 3.26 9.36 -3.05
CA THR A 98 2.82 8.57 -4.20
C THR A 98 3.96 7.66 -4.64
N ALA A 99 3.65 6.40 -4.92
CA ALA A 99 4.64 5.43 -5.35
C ALA A 99 4.16 4.65 -6.59
N LEU A 100 5.10 4.38 -7.49
CA LEU A 100 4.96 3.35 -8.52
C LEU A 100 5.90 2.20 -8.17
N VAL A 101 5.32 1.05 -7.85
CA VAL A 101 6.04 -0.14 -7.39
C VAL A 101 6.04 -1.18 -8.49
N ASP A 102 7.25 -1.58 -8.91
CA ASP A 102 7.48 -2.78 -9.69
C ASP A 102 7.88 -3.91 -8.72
N ALA A 103 7.07 -4.96 -8.62
CA ALA A 103 7.40 -6.15 -7.84
C ALA A 103 7.78 -7.31 -8.77
N TYR A 104 8.92 -7.93 -8.50
CA TYR A 104 9.48 -9.00 -9.31
C TYR A 104 9.17 -10.36 -8.68
N ALA A 105 9.01 -11.39 -9.50
CA ALA A 105 8.81 -12.77 -9.02
C ALA A 105 9.91 -13.29 -8.08
N SER A 106 11.11 -12.67 -8.13
CA SER A 106 12.22 -12.96 -7.21
C SER A 106 12.01 -12.42 -5.79
N GLY A 107 10.99 -11.59 -5.56
CA GLY A 107 10.77 -10.85 -4.32
C GLY A 107 11.47 -9.48 -4.27
N ALA A 108 12.31 -9.17 -5.26
CA ALA A 108 12.86 -7.83 -5.42
C ALA A 108 11.74 -6.82 -5.72
N GLN A 109 11.97 -5.55 -5.39
CA GLN A 109 11.06 -4.46 -5.75
C GLN A 109 11.84 -3.23 -6.19
N PHE A 110 11.26 -2.47 -7.13
CA PHE A 110 11.77 -1.18 -7.54
C PHE A 110 10.68 -0.11 -7.44
N TRP A 111 10.92 0.88 -6.60
CA TRP A 111 9.95 1.92 -6.29
C TRP A 111 10.39 3.24 -6.91
N ARG A 112 9.47 3.94 -7.55
CA ARG A 112 9.64 5.34 -7.97
C ARG A 112 8.68 6.19 -7.14
N VAL A 113 9.22 7.13 -6.38
CA VAL A 113 8.49 7.76 -5.27
C VAL A 113 8.52 9.27 -5.41
N VAL A 114 7.36 9.88 -5.14
CA VAL A 114 7.24 11.27 -4.73
C VAL A 114 6.79 11.24 -3.27
N GLY A 115 7.71 11.51 -2.36
CA GLY A 115 7.52 11.41 -0.92
C GLY A 115 6.56 12.46 -0.36
N PRO A 116 6.25 12.37 0.94
CA PRO A 116 6.95 11.56 1.96
C PRO A 116 6.52 10.09 2.02
N VAL A 117 7.45 9.15 2.29
CA VAL A 117 7.15 7.72 2.56
C VAL A 117 7.95 7.20 3.76
N LEU A 118 7.33 6.35 4.59
CA LEU A 118 8.02 5.62 5.66
C LEU A 118 8.93 4.55 5.08
N VAL A 119 10.24 4.64 5.34
CA VAL A 119 11.21 3.65 4.91
C VAL A 119 11.92 3.07 6.13
N GLY A 120 11.67 1.80 6.40
CA GLY A 120 12.50 1.02 7.30
C GLY A 120 13.74 0.52 6.60
N VAL A 121 14.91 0.79 7.16
CA VAL A 121 16.23 0.33 6.67
C VAL A 121 16.90 -0.56 7.71
N GLY A 122 17.24 -1.78 7.32
CA GLY A 122 17.89 -2.79 8.17
C GLY A 122 19.33 -2.95 7.72
N GLU A 123 19.48 -3.23 6.43
CA GLU A 123 20.71 -3.12 5.64
C GLU A 123 20.44 -2.27 4.39
N GLY A 124 21.43 -1.49 3.96
CA GLY A 124 21.27 -0.58 2.83
C GLY A 124 22.33 0.50 2.75
N ASN A 125 22.09 1.50 1.91
CA ASN A 125 22.94 2.68 1.79
C ASN A 125 22.67 3.75 2.86
N LEU A 126 21.49 3.74 3.47
CA LEU A 126 21.20 4.49 4.68
C LEU A 126 21.58 3.64 5.91
N ALA A 127 21.93 4.31 7.00
CA ALA A 127 22.12 3.63 8.28
C ALA A 127 20.82 2.94 8.70
N ARG A 128 20.94 1.84 9.47
CA ARG A 128 19.79 1.16 10.06
C ARG A 128 18.88 2.15 10.80
N GLY A 129 17.57 2.07 10.58
CA GLY A 129 16.62 3.01 11.16
C GLY A 129 15.23 2.99 10.52
N LEU A 130 14.34 3.82 11.05
CA LEU A 130 13.07 4.21 10.44
C LEU A 130 13.17 5.68 10.01
N TYR A 131 12.83 5.96 8.75
CA TYR A 131 12.95 7.29 8.19
C TYR A 131 11.68 7.71 7.46
N VAL A 132 11.26 8.96 7.62
CA VAL A 132 10.44 9.63 6.60
C VAL A 132 11.40 10.12 5.53
N VAL A 133 11.23 9.59 4.31
CA VAL A 133 12.03 9.98 3.15
C VAL A 133 11.15 10.82 2.24
N ASP A 134 11.57 12.05 1.99
CA ASP A 134 10.80 13.04 1.23
C ASP A 134 11.57 13.55 -0.01
N GLY A 135 10.81 13.97 -1.03
CA GLY A 135 11.30 14.41 -2.34
C GLY A 135 10.99 13.42 -3.47
N ALA A 136 11.68 13.56 -4.60
CA ALA A 136 11.57 12.65 -5.74
C ALA A 136 12.77 11.70 -5.81
N TYR A 137 12.52 10.40 -5.67
CA TYR A 137 13.58 9.40 -5.50
C TYR A 137 13.13 7.99 -5.90
N THR A 138 14.07 7.04 -5.86
CA THR A 138 13.84 5.63 -6.09
C THR A 138 14.27 4.80 -4.90
N ILE A 139 13.66 3.62 -4.75
CA ILE A 139 14.09 2.59 -3.80
C ILE A 139 14.28 1.28 -4.54
N ASP A 140 15.51 0.78 -4.55
CA ASP A 140 15.79 -0.62 -4.91
C ASP A 140 15.73 -1.47 -3.65
N ILE A 141 14.90 -2.51 -3.67
CA ILE A 141 14.77 -3.49 -2.59
C ILE A 141 15.19 -4.84 -3.12
N SER A 142 16.29 -5.39 -2.61
CA SER A 142 16.75 -6.73 -2.98
C SER A 142 15.77 -7.81 -2.49
N PRO A 143 15.84 -9.05 -3.02
CA PRO A 143 15.06 -10.18 -2.48
C PRO A 143 15.28 -10.44 -0.99
N THR A 144 16.45 -10.08 -0.45
CA THR A 144 16.78 -10.19 0.98
C THR A 144 16.37 -8.97 1.80
N GLY A 145 15.78 -7.95 1.16
CA GLY A 145 15.25 -6.76 1.81
C GLY A 145 16.24 -5.59 1.95
N THR A 146 17.50 -5.73 1.51
CA THR A 146 18.51 -4.66 1.47
C THR A 146 17.97 -3.50 0.63
N LYS A 147 18.04 -2.26 1.15
CA LYS A 147 17.45 -1.08 0.51
C LYS A 147 18.49 -0.09 0.02
N THR A 148 18.36 0.35 -1.23
CA THR A 148 19.14 1.48 -1.76
C THR A 148 18.18 2.61 -2.09
N VAL A 149 18.30 3.74 -1.40
CA VAL A 149 17.52 4.97 -1.64
C VAL A 149 18.38 5.92 -2.47
N ALA A 150 17.91 6.33 -3.64
CA ALA A 150 18.66 7.20 -4.55
C ALA A 150 17.76 8.29 -5.14
N GLY A 151 18.26 9.52 -5.21
CA GLY A 151 17.51 10.62 -5.84
C GLY A 151 18.17 11.98 -5.60
N PRO A 152 17.95 12.95 -6.50
CA PRO A 152 18.58 14.27 -6.42
C PRO A 152 18.02 15.16 -5.31
N ALA A 153 16.83 14.84 -4.77
CA ALA A 153 16.09 15.70 -3.84
C ALA A 153 15.67 14.97 -2.54
N VAL A 154 16.49 14.04 -2.06
CA VAL A 154 16.15 13.23 -0.87
C VAL A 154 16.39 14.03 0.41
N ARG A 155 15.35 14.18 1.23
CA ARG A 155 15.46 14.55 2.64
C ARG A 155 15.09 13.34 3.50
N THR A 156 15.83 13.12 4.58
CA THR A 156 15.57 12.01 5.51
C THR A 156 15.37 12.57 6.91
N ASP A 157 14.28 12.16 7.56
CA ASP A 157 13.99 12.46 8.95
C ASP A 157 13.92 11.17 9.77
N SER A 158 14.74 11.06 10.81
CA SER A 158 14.85 9.82 11.60
C SER A 158 13.74 9.76 12.64
N ILE A 159 12.84 8.79 12.49
CA ILE A 159 11.80 8.55 13.48
C ILE A 159 12.39 8.01 14.76
N CYS A 160 13.39 7.12 14.69
CA CYS A 160 14.04 6.59 15.89
C CYS A 160 14.56 7.72 16.80
N ALA A 161 15.14 8.79 16.22
CA ALA A 161 15.63 9.93 17.00
C ALA A 161 14.51 10.80 17.59
N ARG A 162 13.27 10.74 17.06
CA ARG A 162 12.12 11.50 17.55
C ARG A 162 11.41 10.82 18.73
N ILE A 163 11.61 9.51 18.93
CA ILE A 163 10.87 8.69 19.89
C ILE A 163 11.78 7.86 20.80
N ASP A 164 13.08 8.15 20.83
CA ASP A 164 14.05 7.53 21.75
C ASP A 164 13.69 7.83 23.22
#